data_AF-A0A3M9LSP5-F1
#
_entry.id   AF-A0A3M9LSP5-F1
#
_cell.length_a   1.000
_cell.length_b   1.000
_cell.length_c   1.000
_cell.angle_alpha   90.00
_cell.angle_beta   90.00
_cell.angle_gamma   90.00
#
_symmetry.space_group_name_H-M   'P 1'
#
loop_
_entity.id
_entity.type
_entity.pdbx_description
1 polymer ?
#
loop_
_entity_poly.entity_id
_entity_poly.type
_entity_poly.pdbx_seq_one_letter_code
_entity_poly.pdbx_strand_id
1 'polypeptide(L)'
;MFVGFVFIEFILYKNKINPDYNTQDTNNKCLYSHPEKNTNRNKQNQSVNKGNLFEKYVVDRLDPEYFSIVEWTTDVSRKHSRTVESDMNPDLVVRFKPSNEMFAIECKYRSHLHNNKLEWSNDGQRARYLQFSLERNMPVFIVIGLGGYPEHPDNIFCIPLEQAKYSGLYPSLFGKYYHDPSKDFFWNGSELR
;
A
#
# COMPACT_ATOMS: atom_id res chain seq x y z
N MET A 1 12.72 -21.92 -21.10
CA MET A 1 11.51 -22.54 -20.55
C MET A 1 11.60 -22.47 -19.03
N PHE A 2 11.15 -21.36 -18.43
CA PHE A 2 11.13 -21.17 -16.97
C PHE A 2 9.80 -20.52 -16.59
N VAL A 3 8.76 -21.34 -16.52
CA VAL A 3 7.41 -20.95 -16.09
C VAL A 3 6.98 -21.97 -15.03
N GLY A 4 7.70 -22.01 -13.91
CA GLY A 4 7.50 -23.07 -12.91
C GLY A 4 7.66 -22.62 -11.46
N PHE A 5 8.51 -21.63 -11.20
CA PHE A 5 8.82 -21.23 -9.82
C PHE A 5 7.80 -20.27 -9.19
N VAL A 6 7.25 -19.32 -9.95
CA VAL A 6 6.28 -18.33 -9.43
C VAL A 6 4.94 -18.98 -9.05
N PHE A 7 4.58 -20.11 -9.67
CA PHE A 7 3.33 -20.82 -9.38
C PHE A 7 3.35 -21.55 -8.03
N ILE A 8 4.53 -21.98 -7.54
CA ILE A 8 4.63 -22.75 -6.29
C ILE A 8 4.50 -21.84 -5.07
N GLU A 9 5.13 -20.66 -5.07
CA GLU A 9 4.96 -19.64 -4.01
C GLU A 9 3.50 -19.19 -3.87
N PHE A 10 2.76 -19.08 -4.99
CA PHE A 10 1.34 -18.73 -4.97
C PHE A 10 0.43 -19.85 -4.41
N ILE A 11 0.83 -21.13 -4.57
CA ILE A 11 0.13 -22.27 -3.95
C ILE A 11 0.36 -22.26 -2.43
N LEU A 12 1.56 -21.89 -1.96
CA LEU A 12 1.84 -21.77 -0.54
C LEU A 12 1.00 -20.66 0.12
N TYR A 13 0.74 -19.54 -0.59
CA TYR A 13 -0.18 -18.50 -0.11
C TYR A 13 -1.62 -19.04 0.12
N LYS A 14 -2.13 -19.91 -0.76
CA LYS A 14 -3.48 -20.50 -0.60
C LYS A 14 -3.61 -21.41 0.61
N ASN A 15 -2.54 -22.09 1.02
CA ASN A 15 -2.59 -23.07 2.11
C ASN A 15 -2.43 -22.45 3.51
N LYS A 16 -2.07 -21.16 3.63
CA LYS A 16 -1.89 -20.48 4.92
C LYS A 16 -3.15 -19.78 5.45
N ILE A 17 -4.23 -19.72 4.66
CA ILE A 17 -5.50 -19.04 5.01
C ILE A 17 -6.59 -20.07 5.33
N ASN A 18 -6.34 -20.98 6.28
CA ASN A 18 -7.40 -21.64 7.02
C ASN A 18 -6.85 -22.21 8.35
N PRO A 19 -7.21 -21.59 9.49
CA PRO A 19 -7.82 -22.42 10.52
C PRO A 19 -9.05 -21.79 11.17
N ASP A 20 -10.03 -22.66 11.40
CA ASP A 20 -11.26 -22.49 12.17
C ASP A 20 -11.07 -21.77 13.50
N TYR A 21 -12.01 -20.87 13.84
CA TYR A 21 -12.23 -20.45 15.22
C TYR A 21 -13.72 -20.45 15.56
N ASN A 22 -14.07 -21.33 16.49
CA ASN A 22 -15.35 -21.33 17.19
C ASN A 22 -15.10 -21.81 18.63
N THR A 23 -15.27 -20.94 19.64
CA THR A 23 -15.79 -21.30 20.98
C THR A 23 -16.14 -20.04 21.78
N GLN A 24 -17.27 -20.15 22.48
CA GLN A 24 -17.89 -19.15 23.34
C GLN A 24 -17.14 -19.00 24.67
N ASP A 25 -17.22 -17.83 25.32
CA ASP A 25 -17.41 -17.79 26.77
C ASP A 25 -17.99 -16.46 27.29
N THR A 26 -18.53 -16.55 28.50
CA THR A 26 -19.72 -15.85 29.00
C THR A 26 -19.44 -14.69 29.98
N ASN A 27 -20.46 -13.83 30.17
CA ASN A 27 -20.83 -13.08 31.39
C ASN A 27 -20.32 -11.63 31.65
N ASN A 28 -21.33 -10.73 31.65
CA ASN A 28 -21.69 -9.71 32.65
C ASN A 28 -21.41 -8.19 32.46
N LYS A 29 -22.55 -7.49 32.29
CA LYS A 29 -23.05 -6.25 32.95
C LYS A 29 -22.45 -4.87 32.61
N CYS A 30 -23.17 -4.22 31.68
CA CYS A 30 -23.79 -2.89 31.76
C CYS A 30 -23.18 -1.81 32.69
N LEU A 31 -22.47 -0.85 32.09
CA LEU A 31 -22.51 0.57 32.46
C LEU A 31 -22.52 1.40 31.16
N TYR A 32 -23.57 2.21 30.97
CA TYR A 32 -23.74 3.05 29.77
C TYR A 32 -22.74 4.22 29.78
N SER A 33 -21.75 4.16 28.91
CA SER A 33 -21.07 5.34 28.35
C SER A 33 -20.72 5.06 26.89
N HIS A 34 -21.15 5.94 25.98
CA HIS A 34 -21.09 5.80 24.52
C HIS A 34 -19.76 5.20 23.99
N PRO A 35 -19.72 3.92 23.57
CA PRO A 35 -18.48 3.24 23.14
C PRO A 35 -18.05 3.53 21.69
N GLU A 36 -18.93 4.09 20.86
CA GLU A 36 -18.71 4.19 19.41
C GLU A 36 -17.63 5.22 19.03
N LYS A 37 -17.55 6.36 19.72
CA LYS A 37 -16.58 7.43 19.39
C LYS A 37 -15.13 7.03 19.70
N ASN A 38 -14.91 6.25 20.75
CA ASN A 38 -13.56 5.88 21.18
C ASN A 38 -12.99 4.74 20.31
N THR A 39 -13.85 3.79 19.93
CA THR A 39 -13.47 2.65 19.08
C THR A 39 -13.08 3.09 17.67
N ASN A 40 -13.82 4.04 17.07
CA ASN A 40 -13.52 4.56 15.73
C ASN A 40 -12.23 5.39 15.69
N ARG A 41 -11.97 6.22 16.72
CA ARG A 41 -10.71 6.96 16.85
C ARG A 41 -9.51 6.04 17.00
N ASN A 42 -9.63 4.99 17.82
CA ASN A 42 -8.55 4.02 18.00
C ASN A 42 -8.25 3.25 16.72
N LYS A 43 -9.28 2.82 15.97
CA LYS A 43 -9.11 2.17 14.66
C LYS A 43 -8.47 3.10 13.63
N GLN A 44 -8.87 4.37 13.57
CA GLN A 44 -8.28 5.35 12.67
C GLN A 44 -6.80 5.61 13.02
N ASN A 45 -6.47 5.83 14.30
CA ASN A 45 -5.08 6.02 14.74
C ASN A 45 -4.20 4.81 14.41
N GLN A 46 -4.71 3.59 14.59
CA GLN A 46 -3.99 2.38 14.21
C GLN A 46 -3.78 2.27 12.69
N SER A 47 -4.80 2.61 11.89
CA SER A 47 -4.70 2.61 10.43
C SER A 47 -3.66 3.63 9.93
N VAL A 48 -3.67 4.84 10.48
CA VAL A 48 -2.69 5.89 10.16
C VAL A 48 -1.28 5.45 10.54
N ASN A 49 -1.10 4.86 11.72
CA ASN A 49 0.21 4.36 12.15
C ASN A 49 0.74 3.27 11.20
N LYS A 50 -0.10 2.30 10.82
CA LYS A 50 0.27 1.27 9.84
C LYS A 50 0.67 1.86 8.49
N GLY A 51 -0.03 2.90 8.02
CA GLY A 51 0.33 3.62 6.80
C GLY A 51 1.72 4.24 6.88
N ASN A 52 1.96 5.05 7.91
CA ASN A 52 3.25 5.73 8.10
C ASN A 52 4.42 4.74 8.25
N LEU A 53 4.23 3.63 8.96
CA LEU A 53 5.25 2.59 9.12
C LEU A 53 5.58 1.94 7.77
N PHE A 54 4.57 1.69 6.93
CA PHE A 54 4.77 1.12 5.62
C PHE A 54 5.40 2.11 4.63
N GLU A 55 5.01 3.39 4.66
CA GLU A 55 5.70 4.44 3.89
C GLU A 55 7.19 4.48 4.22
N LYS A 56 7.53 4.42 5.51
CA LYS A 56 8.93 4.36 5.95
C LYS A 56 9.64 3.11 5.43
N TYR A 57 9.00 1.93 5.49
CA TYR A 57 9.53 0.72 4.90
C TYR A 57 9.88 0.90 3.41
N VAL A 58 9.00 1.55 2.64
CA VAL A 58 9.24 1.81 1.21
C VAL A 58 10.43 2.75 1.00
N VAL A 59 10.51 3.84 1.76
CA VAL A 59 11.63 4.79 1.68
C VAL A 59 12.95 4.14 2.04
N ASP A 60 12.99 3.32 3.10
CA ASP A 60 14.22 2.65 3.55
C ASP A 60 14.72 1.61 2.52
N ARG A 61 13.89 1.20 1.55
CA ARG A 61 14.20 0.29 0.44
C ARG A 61 14.54 0.98 -0.88
N LEU A 62 14.53 2.31 -0.90
CA LEU A 62 15.02 3.09 -2.04
C LEU A 62 16.48 3.48 -1.76
N ASP A 63 17.41 2.74 -2.37
CA ASP A 63 18.85 2.96 -2.17
C ASP A 63 19.23 4.43 -2.46
N PRO A 64 19.77 5.16 -1.46
CA PRO A 64 20.14 6.56 -1.62
C PRO A 64 21.27 6.79 -2.63
N GLU A 65 22.00 5.78 -3.09
CA GLU A 65 22.93 5.93 -4.22
C GLU A 65 22.17 6.17 -5.53
N TYR A 66 21.05 5.49 -5.71
CA TYR A 66 20.24 5.50 -6.94
C TYR A 66 19.06 6.47 -6.89
N PHE A 67 18.53 6.77 -5.71
CA PHE A 67 17.29 7.52 -5.56
C PHE A 67 17.44 8.79 -4.73
N SER A 68 16.64 9.80 -5.06
CA SER A 68 16.36 10.95 -4.20
C SER A 68 14.86 11.07 -3.97
N ILE A 69 14.45 11.29 -2.72
CA ILE A 69 13.06 11.64 -2.39
C ILE A 69 12.87 13.14 -2.69
N VAL A 70 12.01 13.46 -3.67
CA VAL A 70 11.72 14.84 -4.11
C VAL A 70 10.55 15.41 -3.32
N GLU A 71 9.50 14.62 -3.12
CA GLU A 71 8.36 14.95 -2.27
C GLU A 71 8.05 13.75 -1.37
N TRP A 72 7.72 14.03 -0.12
CA TRP A 72 7.13 13.07 0.80
C TRP A 72 5.93 13.75 1.43
N THR A 73 4.74 13.43 0.92
CA THR A 73 3.52 14.01 1.43
C THR A 73 3.21 13.38 2.79
N THR A 74 2.76 14.20 3.74
CA THR A 74 2.26 13.72 5.02
C THR A 74 0.87 14.31 5.14
N ASP A 75 -0.13 13.53 5.53
CA ASP A 75 -1.48 14.07 5.70
C ASP A 75 -1.50 15.07 6.87
N VAL A 76 -1.30 16.35 6.55
CA VAL A 76 -1.25 17.47 7.49
C VAL A 76 -2.67 17.87 7.89
N SER A 77 -3.65 17.71 7.00
CA SER A 77 -5.06 18.02 7.30
C SER A 77 -5.66 17.11 8.38
N ARG A 78 -5.13 15.90 8.61
CA ARG A 78 -5.48 15.12 9.82
C ARG A 78 -5.12 15.82 11.13
N LYS A 79 -4.19 16.78 11.11
CA LYS A 79 -3.70 17.51 12.29
C LYS A 79 -4.30 18.93 12.40
N HIS A 80 -5.02 19.40 11.37
CA HIS A 80 -5.53 20.76 11.34
C HIS A 80 -6.85 20.87 10.57
N SER A 81 -7.72 21.82 10.89
CA SER A 81 -9.04 21.95 10.25
C SER A 81 -9.00 22.47 8.80
N ARG A 82 -7.84 22.51 8.16
CA ARG A 82 -7.63 23.03 6.81
C ARG A 82 -7.23 21.91 5.89
N THR A 83 -7.89 21.84 4.74
CA THR A 83 -7.49 20.95 3.65
C THR A 83 -6.18 21.45 3.05
N VAL A 84 -5.22 20.53 2.89
CA VAL A 84 -3.96 20.79 2.18
C VAL A 84 -4.02 20.02 0.88
N GLU A 85 -3.80 20.69 -0.25
CA GLU A 85 -3.95 20.08 -1.59
C GLU A 85 -2.97 18.91 -1.80
N SER A 86 -1.76 18.98 -1.23
CA SER A 86 -0.78 17.90 -1.31
C SER A 86 -1.23 16.61 -0.62
N ASP A 87 -2.17 16.67 0.32
CA ASP A 87 -2.73 15.47 0.98
C ASP A 87 -3.55 14.60 -0.01
N MET A 88 -3.81 15.12 -1.22
CA MET A 88 -4.54 14.44 -2.28
C MET A 88 -3.62 13.86 -3.37
N ASN A 89 -2.30 14.08 -3.26
CA ASN A 89 -1.27 13.55 -4.16
C ASN A 89 -0.76 12.18 -3.67
N PRO A 90 0.01 11.43 -4.49
CA PRO A 90 0.72 10.25 -4.03
C PRO A 90 1.64 10.53 -2.83
N ASP A 91 1.88 9.50 -2.03
CA ASP A 91 2.69 9.60 -0.80
C ASP A 91 4.13 10.08 -1.07
N LEU A 92 4.75 9.65 -2.18
CA LEU A 92 6.13 10.00 -2.56
C LEU A 92 6.23 10.47 -4.01
N VAL A 93 7.16 11.40 -4.27
CA VAL A 93 7.76 11.62 -5.58
C VAL A 93 9.25 11.31 -5.48
N VAL A 94 9.74 10.43 -6.34
CA VAL A 94 11.10 9.92 -6.31
C VAL A 94 11.78 10.22 -7.63
N ARG A 95 13.08 10.53 -7.55
CA ARG A 95 13.95 10.70 -8.71
C ARG A 95 14.95 9.55 -8.77
N PHE A 96 15.03 8.88 -9.91
CA PHE A 96 16.12 7.96 -10.22
C PHE A 96 17.30 8.76 -10.76
N LYS A 97 18.40 8.79 -10.01
CA LYS A 97 19.58 9.63 -10.28
C LYS A 97 20.26 9.32 -11.62
N PRO A 98 20.44 8.06 -12.05
CA PRO A 98 21.16 7.77 -13.30
C PRO A 98 20.53 8.37 -14.56
N SER A 99 19.20 8.35 -14.68
CA SER A 99 18.49 8.93 -15.84
C SER A 99 17.82 10.27 -15.55
N ASN A 100 17.80 10.71 -14.29
CA ASN A 100 17.06 11.87 -13.79
C ASN A 100 15.53 11.77 -14.00
N GLU A 101 15.02 10.58 -14.32
CA GLU A 101 13.59 10.31 -14.41
C GLU A 101 12.93 10.39 -13.04
N MET A 102 11.67 10.81 -13.03
CA MET A 102 10.86 10.91 -11.82
C MET A 102 9.62 10.05 -11.96
N PHE A 103 9.19 9.48 -10.84
CA PHE A 103 7.97 8.71 -10.71
C PHE A 103 7.39 8.92 -9.31
N ALA A 104 6.09 8.68 -9.15
CA ALA A 104 5.42 8.80 -7.88
C ALA A 104 5.06 7.43 -7.31
N ILE A 105 5.00 7.34 -5.98
CA ILE A 105 4.63 6.13 -5.26
C ILE A 105 3.49 6.45 -4.31
N GLU A 106 2.39 5.71 -4.44
CA GLU A 106 1.36 5.60 -3.41
C GLU A 106 1.64 4.34 -2.58
N CYS A 107 1.77 4.49 -1.27
CA CYS A 107 2.00 3.41 -0.32
C CYS A 107 0.68 2.93 0.27
N LYS A 108 0.39 1.63 0.20
CA LYS A 108 -0.77 1.03 0.86
C LYS A 108 -0.41 -0.27 1.57
N TYR A 109 -0.75 -0.35 2.85
CA TYR A 109 -0.63 -1.60 3.60
C TYR A 109 -2.00 -2.22 3.89
N ARG A 110 -2.09 -3.55 3.75
CA ARG A 110 -3.27 -4.35 4.10
C ARG A 110 -2.84 -5.61 4.86
N SER A 111 -3.43 -5.84 6.02
CA SER A 111 -3.16 -7.08 6.77
C SER A 111 -3.78 -8.32 6.13
N HIS A 112 -4.82 -8.17 5.30
CA HIS A 112 -5.51 -9.25 4.60
C HIS A 112 -6.29 -8.71 3.38
N LEU A 113 -6.75 -9.63 2.52
CA LEU A 113 -7.67 -9.33 1.43
C LEU A 113 -9.10 -9.13 1.95
N HIS A 114 -9.84 -8.21 1.35
CA HIS A 114 -11.27 -8.03 1.59
C HIS A 114 -12.05 -8.64 0.42
N ASN A 115 -12.99 -9.56 0.69
CA ASN A 115 -13.77 -10.25 -0.35
C ASN A 115 -12.89 -10.82 -1.49
N ASN A 116 -11.77 -11.44 -1.13
CA ASN A 116 -10.75 -11.99 -2.05
C ASN A 116 -10.10 -10.95 -2.98
N LYS A 117 -10.15 -9.67 -2.61
CA LYS A 117 -9.56 -8.56 -3.35
C LYS A 117 -8.61 -7.76 -2.47
N LEU A 118 -7.62 -7.16 -3.13
CA LEU A 118 -6.74 -6.17 -2.56
C LEU A 118 -7.36 -4.80 -2.78
N GLU A 119 -7.92 -4.21 -1.72
CA GLU A 119 -8.52 -2.89 -1.78
C GLU A 119 -7.45 -1.82 -1.58
N TRP A 120 -7.09 -1.09 -2.61
CA TRP A 120 -6.01 -0.09 -2.54
C TRP A 120 -6.53 1.36 -2.48
N SER A 121 -7.70 1.63 -3.07
CA SER A 121 -8.26 2.99 -3.15
C SER A 121 -9.77 3.05 -3.04
N ASN A 122 -10.30 4.27 -3.01
CA ASN A 122 -11.68 4.57 -3.40
C ASN A 122 -11.71 5.20 -4.80
N ASP A 123 -12.89 5.26 -5.42
CA ASP A 123 -13.04 5.69 -6.81
C ASP A 123 -12.51 7.12 -7.07
N GLY A 124 -12.70 8.02 -6.11
CA GLY A 124 -12.21 9.39 -6.21
C GLY A 124 -10.67 9.50 -6.16
N GLN A 125 -10.01 8.65 -5.36
CA GLN A 125 -8.56 8.67 -5.21
C GLN A 125 -7.84 8.28 -6.50
N ARG A 126 -8.33 7.25 -7.19
CA ARG A 126 -7.77 6.85 -8.49
C ARG A 126 -7.83 7.97 -9.52
N ALA A 127 -8.97 8.65 -9.63
CA ALA A 127 -9.14 9.75 -10.58
C ALA A 127 -8.13 10.89 -10.34
N ARG A 128 -7.86 11.20 -9.07
CA ARG A 128 -6.86 12.21 -8.71
C ARG A 128 -5.45 11.79 -9.10
N TYR A 129 -5.08 10.54 -8.89
CA TYR A 129 -3.74 10.07 -9.27
C TYR A 129 -3.55 10.00 -10.78
N LEU A 130 -4.60 9.70 -11.54
CA LEU A 130 -4.57 9.82 -13.00
C LEU A 130 -4.36 11.28 -13.41
N GLN A 131 -5.10 12.21 -12.81
CA GLN A 131 -4.94 13.63 -13.07
C GLN A 131 -3.52 14.10 -12.73
N PHE A 132 -3.00 13.74 -11.55
CA PHE A 132 -1.64 14.02 -11.12
C PHE A 132 -0.61 13.48 -12.12
N SER A 133 -0.77 12.23 -12.56
CA SER A 133 0.12 11.59 -13.53
C SER A 133 0.16 12.34 -14.86
N LEU A 134 -1.00 12.77 -15.35
CA LEU A 134 -1.13 13.54 -16.59
C LEU A 134 -0.54 14.94 -16.47
N GLU A 135 -0.88 15.68 -15.41
CA GLU A 135 -0.43 17.06 -15.19
C GLU A 135 1.08 17.15 -15.00
N ARG A 136 1.67 16.17 -14.31
CA ARG A 136 3.10 16.13 -14.04
C ARG A 136 3.91 15.34 -15.08
N ASN A 137 3.24 14.73 -16.06
CA ASN A 137 3.85 13.82 -17.03
C ASN A 137 4.75 12.78 -16.33
N MET A 138 4.19 12.10 -15.33
CA MET A 138 4.94 11.27 -14.39
C MET A 138 4.19 9.95 -14.12
N PRO A 139 4.84 8.78 -14.24
CA PRO A 139 4.20 7.52 -13.90
C PRO A 139 3.96 7.42 -12.40
N VAL A 140 2.85 6.77 -12.02
CA VAL A 140 2.47 6.54 -10.62
C VAL A 140 2.40 5.04 -10.36
N PHE A 141 3.03 4.60 -9.28
CA PHE A 141 3.00 3.22 -8.83
C PHE A 141 2.26 3.11 -7.51
N ILE A 142 1.43 2.08 -7.37
CA ILE A 142 0.81 1.69 -6.12
C ILE A 142 1.66 0.58 -5.53
N VAL A 143 2.46 0.91 -4.52
CA VAL A 143 3.27 -0.06 -3.77
C VAL A 143 2.42 -0.58 -2.62
N ILE A 144 2.17 -1.89 -2.61
CA ILE A 144 1.26 -2.53 -1.67
C ILE A 144 1.97 -3.57 -0.83
N GLY A 145 1.94 -3.40 0.49
CA GLY A 145 2.30 -4.42 1.46
C GLY A 145 1.09 -5.25 1.88
N LEU A 146 1.18 -6.58 1.79
CA LEU A 146 0.11 -7.51 2.14
C LEU A 146 0.58 -8.57 3.14
N GLY A 147 -0.16 -8.71 4.25
CA GLY A 147 0.18 -9.65 5.33
C GLY A 147 1.27 -9.10 6.26
N GLY A 148 1.80 -9.95 7.14
CA GLY A 148 2.87 -9.58 8.08
C GLY A 148 2.60 -8.32 8.90
N TYR A 149 3.63 -7.49 9.04
CA TYR A 149 3.59 -6.19 9.70
C TYR A 149 3.87 -5.07 8.70
N PRO A 150 3.43 -3.82 8.93
CA PRO A 150 3.70 -2.72 7.98
C PRO A 150 5.19 -2.45 7.77
N GLU A 151 6.04 -2.64 8.79
CA GLU A 151 7.50 -2.54 8.63
C GLU A 151 8.15 -3.79 8.04
N HIS A 152 7.44 -4.93 8.03
CA HIS A 152 7.91 -6.22 7.54
C HIS A 152 6.75 -7.00 6.90
N PRO A 153 6.24 -6.55 5.74
CA PRO A 153 5.11 -7.18 5.09
C PRO A 153 5.53 -8.50 4.44
N ASP A 154 4.64 -9.50 4.50
CA ASP A 154 4.94 -10.83 3.93
C ASP A 154 5.08 -10.78 2.40
N ASN A 155 4.35 -9.87 1.74
CA ASN A 155 4.33 -9.74 0.29
C ASN A 155 4.32 -8.26 -0.09
N ILE A 156 5.05 -7.92 -1.16
CA ILE A 156 5.04 -6.59 -1.78
C ILE A 156 4.56 -6.70 -3.23
N PHE A 157 3.80 -5.71 -3.68
CA PHE A 157 3.40 -5.56 -5.08
C PHE A 157 3.65 -4.14 -5.57
N CYS A 158 4.25 -3.97 -6.74
CA CYS A 158 4.54 -2.67 -7.38
C CYS A 158 3.66 -2.49 -8.62
N ILE A 159 2.44 -2.00 -8.44
CA ILE A 159 1.41 -2.01 -9.49
C ILE A 159 1.38 -0.64 -10.19
N PRO A 160 1.62 -0.54 -11.51
CA PRO A 160 1.42 0.71 -12.23
C PRO A 160 -0.04 1.17 -12.15
N LEU A 161 -0.27 2.48 -11.97
CA LEU A 161 -1.62 3.04 -11.84
C LEU A 161 -2.54 2.70 -13.02
N GLU A 162 -1.98 2.59 -14.23
CA GLU A 162 -2.70 2.21 -15.46
C GLU A 162 -3.33 0.81 -15.36
N GLN A 163 -2.73 -0.05 -14.53
CA GLN A 163 -3.14 -1.44 -14.30
C GLN A 163 -4.08 -1.55 -13.09
N ALA A 164 -3.98 -0.64 -12.13
CA ALA A 164 -4.87 -0.54 -10.97
C ALA A 164 -6.22 0.12 -11.32
N LYS A 165 -6.97 -0.47 -12.26
CA LYS A 165 -8.20 0.14 -12.83
C LYS A 165 -9.39 0.21 -11.88
N TYR A 166 -9.43 -0.65 -10.87
CA TYR A 166 -10.52 -0.77 -9.91
C TYR A 166 -10.00 -0.61 -8.49
N SER A 167 -10.84 -0.14 -7.57
CA SER A 167 -10.53 0.01 -6.14
C SER A 167 -10.10 -1.31 -5.48
N GLY A 168 -10.71 -2.42 -5.90
CA GLY A 168 -10.36 -3.78 -5.48
C GLY A 168 -9.73 -4.60 -6.62
N LEU A 169 -8.54 -5.13 -6.41
CA LEU A 169 -7.79 -5.92 -7.39
C LEU A 169 -7.80 -7.41 -7.03
N TYR A 170 -8.05 -8.28 -8.01
CA TYR A 170 -7.96 -9.73 -7.79
C TYR A 170 -6.51 -10.22 -7.79
N PRO A 171 -6.20 -11.32 -7.08
CA PRO A 171 -4.86 -11.91 -7.04
C PRO A 171 -4.25 -12.23 -8.40
N SER A 172 -5.07 -12.64 -9.37
CA SER A 172 -4.63 -12.89 -10.75
C SER A 172 -4.10 -11.64 -11.46
N LEU A 173 -4.47 -10.45 -11.01
CA LEU A 173 -3.98 -9.19 -11.53
C LEU A 173 -2.77 -8.69 -10.75
N PHE A 174 -2.89 -8.49 -9.43
CA PHE A 174 -1.79 -7.91 -8.65
C PHE A 174 -0.58 -8.85 -8.52
N GLY A 175 -0.78 -10.17 -8.57
CA GLY A 175 0.30 -11.16 -8.49
C GLY A 175 1.32 -11.06 -9.62
N LYS A 176 0.97 -10.42 -10.76
CA LYS A 176 1.89 -10.14 -11.86
C LYS A 176 2.97 -9.11 -11.51
N TYR A 177 2.71 -8.32 -10.47
CA TYR A 177 3.53 -7.21 -10.02
C TYR A 177 4.21 -7.52 -8.68
N TYR A 178 4.37 -8.79 -8.34
CA TYR A 178 5.06 -9.21 -7.13
C TYR A 178 6.50 -8.69 -7.11
N HIS A 179 6.87 -8.12 -5.98
CA HIS A 179 8.23 -7.73 -5.65
C HIS A 179 8.69 -8.57 -4.45
N ASP A 180 9.90 -9.10 -4.56
CA ASP A 180 10.54 -9.90 -3.51
C ASP A 180 10.89 -8.99 -2.32
N PRO A 181 10.23 -9.14 -1.14
CA PRO A 181 10.44 -8.25 0.00
C PRO A 181 11.87 -8.26 0.55
N SER A 182 12.73 -9.20 0.13
CA SER A 182 14.13 -9.24 0.51
C SER A 182 15.02 -8.26 -0.28
N LYS A 183 14.54 -7.76 -1.43
CA LYS A 183 15.29 -6.89 -2.34
C LYS A 183 14.94 -5.42 -2.14
N ASP A 184 15.86 -4.56 -2.57
CA ASP A 184 15.61 -3.12 -2.68
C ASP A 184 14.88 -2.83 -3.99
N PHE A 185 14.17 -1.70 -4.02
CA PHE A 185 13.48 -1.27 -5.22
C PHE A 185 14.48 -0.79 -6.28
N PHE A 186 14.18 -1.08 -7.55
CA PHE A 186 14.98 -0.60 -8.67
C PHE A 186 14.12 -0.09 -9.83
N TRP A 187 14.58 0.98 -10.47
CA TRP A 187 13.90 1.59 -11.62
C TRP A 187 14.61 1.20 -12.92
N ASN A 188 13.85 0.69 -13.89
CA ASN A 188 14.40 0.26 -15.19
C ASN A 188 13.97 1.14 -16.38
N GLY A 189 13.34 2.29 -16.15
CA GLY A 189 12.81 3.18 -17.18
C GLY A 189 11.30 3.06 -17.42
N SER A 190 10.66 1.98 -16.98
CA SER A 190 9.20 1.81 -17.15
C SER A 190 8.50 1.11 -15.98
N GLU A 191 9.24 0.37 -15.17
CA GLU A 191 8.71 -0.39 -14.05
C GLU A 191 9.56 -0.13 -12.79
N LEU A 192 8.87 -0.06 -11.66
CA LEU A 192 9.46 -0.18 -10.34
C LEU A 192 9.49 -1.66 -9.96
N ARG A 193 10.69 -2.22 -9.81
CA ARG A 193 10.92 -3.65 -9.58
C ARG A 193 11.62 -3.95 -8.29
#